data_AF-A0A2P5I406-F1
#
_entry.id   AF-A0A2P5I406-F1
#
_cell.length_a   1.000
_cell.length_b   1.000
_cell.length_c   1.000
_cell.angle_alpha   90.00
_cell.angle_beta   90.00
_cell.angle_gamma   90.00
#
_symmetry.space_group_name_H-M   'P 1'
#
loop_
_entity.id
_entity.type
_entity.pdbx_description
1 polymer ?
#
loop_
_entity_poly.entity_id
_entity_poly.type
_entity_poly.pdbx_seq_one_letter_code
_entity_poly.pdbx_strand_id
1 'polypeptide(L)'
;MPSHSSSSSRHSHGSSSRKNDVYLGRDGNGSSSSRRSKYVQEKKWYCAWCNFGPLDWTYDSSCVECGRQRDQYCRIEYRTRKSRVT
;
A
#
# COMPACT_ATOMS: atom_id res chain seq x y z
N MET A 1 2.09 -13.07 59.09
CA MET A 1 2.83 -12.69 57.85
C MET A 1 2.06 -13.24 56.65
N PRO A 2 1.91 -12.56 55.49
CA PRO A 2 2.34 -11.21 55.10
C PRO A 2 1.18 -10.24 54.70
N SER A 3 1.55 -8.97 54.52
CA SER A 3 0.75 -7.79 54.17
C SER A 3 0.66 -7.58 52.67
N HIS A 4 -0.47 -7.12 52.11
CA HIS A 4 -0.44 -6.34 50.85
C HIS A 4 -1.53 -5.25 50.85
N SER A 5 -1.06 -4.02 50.66
CA SER A 5 -1.79 -2.76 50.61
C SER A 5 -2.24 -2.41 49.19
N SER A 6 -3.26 -1.55 49.11
CA SER A 6 -3.50 -0.56 48.04
C SER A 6 -4.00 -1.14 46.69
N SER A 7 -4.92 -0.57 45.93
CA SER A 7 -5.29 0.83 45.71
C SER A 7 -6.64 0.92 44.98
N SER A 8 -7.27 2.08 45.15
CA SER A 8 -8.29 2.74 44.32
C SER A 8 -8.15 2.48 42.81
N SER A 9 -9.20 2.57 41.98
CA SER A 9 -9.60 3.88 41.43
C SER A 9 -10.95 3.80 40.70
N ARG A 10 -11.89 4.64 41.16
CA ARG A 10 -13.04 5.10 40.36
C ARG A 10 -12.59 6.33 39.59
N HIS A 11 -12.58 6.31 38.27
CA HIS A 11 -12.65 7.54 37.48
C HIS A 11 -13.43 7.29 36.19
N SER A 12 -14.72 7.60 36.25
CA SER A 12 -15.50 7.96 35.07
C SER A 12 -15.24 9.43 34.76
N HIS A 13 -14.69 9.77 33.60
CA HIS A 13 -14.79 11.12 33.05
C HIS A 13 -15.21 11.04 31.60
N GLY A 14 -16.35 11.66 31.32
CA GLY A 14 -16.98 11.72 30.02
C GLY A 14 -16.40 12.80 29.10
N SER A 15 -16.87 12.68 27.86
CA SER A 15 -17.23 13.74 26.91
C SER A 15 -16.14 14.65 26.34
N SER A 16 -15.91 14.43 25.04
CA SER A 16 -15.97 15.41 23.95
C SER A 16 -15.41 16.81 24.20
N SER A 17 -14.26 17.12 23.57
CA SER A 17 -14.07 18.36 22.80
C SER A 17 -12.76 18.37 22.02
N ARG A 18 -12.90 18.47 20.70
CA ARG A 18 -12.04 19.17 19.72
C ARG A 18 -10.58 19.42 20.13
N LYS A 19 -9.65 18.74 19.45
CA LYS A 19 -8.37 19.31 19.07
C LYS A 19 -7.84 18.60 17.82
N ASN A 20 -7.60 19.41 16.79
CA ASN A 20 -6.72 19.08 15.67
C ASN A 20 -5.31 18.97 16.23
N ASP A 21 -4.91 17.79 16.66
CA ASP A 21 -3.49 17.48 16.83
C ASP A 21 -3.06 16.70 15.60
N VAL A 22 -2.56 17.46 14.63
CA VAL A 22 -1.72 16.96 13.55
C VAL A 22 -0.55 16.24 14.22
N TYR A 23 -0.64 14.92 14.30
CA TYR A 23 0.47 14.08 14.75
C TYR A 23 1.52 14.07 13.62
N LEU A 24 2.38 15.08 13.62
CA LEU A 24 3.71 15.01 13.01
C LEU A 24 4.54 14.03 13.84
N GLY A 25 4.36 12.73 13.60
CA GLY A 25 5.36 11.71 13.92
C GLY A 25 6.37 11.72 12.78
N ARG A 26 7.50 12.39 12.89
CA ARG A 26 8.71 12.01 13.64
C ARG A 26 9.33 10.73 13.09
N ASP A 27 10.56 10.92 12.67
CA ASP A 27 11.54 10.04 12.06
C ASP A 27 11.55 8.66 12.72
N GLY A 28 11.04 7.67 11.99
CA GLY A 28 11.01 6.28 12.38
C GLY A 28 11.69 5.43 11.33
N ASN A 29 13.02 5.41 11.33
CA ASN A 29 13.84 4.35 10.75
C ASN A 29 13.59 3.06 11.55
N GLY A 30 12.38 2.51 11.39
CA GLY A 30 11.95 1.26 11.97
C GLY A 30 12.39 0.11 11.08
N SER A 31 13.62 -0.36 11.31
CA SER A 31 14.11 -1.66 10.87
C SER A 31 13.29 -2.76 11.58
N SER A 32 12.03 -2.91 11.19
CA SER A 32 11.23 -4.06 11.58
C SER A 32 11.66 -5.24 10.71
N SER A 33 12.48 -6.10 11.31
CA SER A 33 12.93 -7.41 10.84
C SER A 33 11.79 -8.42 10.67
N SER A 34 10.70 -8.01 10.02
CA SER A 34 9.76 -8.92 9.38
C SER A 34 10.46 -9.43 8.12
N ARG A 35 10.45 -10.74 7.86
CA ARG A 35 10.91 -11.33 6.59
C ARG A 35 10.19 -10.64 5.42
N ARG A 36 10.76 -9.52 4.95
CA ARG A 36 10.07 -8.50 4.15
C ARG A 36 10.00 -9.05 2.74
N SER A 37 8.96 -9.84 2.50
CA SER A 37 8.58 -10.20 1.15
C SER A 37 8.25 -8.88 0.46
N LYS A 38 9.14 -8.42 -0.42
CA LYS A 38 8.90 -7.21 -1.20
C LYS A 38 7.83 -7.59 -2.21
N TYR A 39 6.60 -7.11 -2.04
CA TYR A 39 5.59 -7.28 -3.07
C TYR A 39 5.82 -6.21 -4.13
N VAL A 40 6.19 -6.62 -5.34
CA VAL A 40 6.31 -5.71 -6.49
C VAL A 40 4.98 -5.75 -7.23
N GLN A 41 4.33 -4.60 -7.33
CA GLN A 41 3.14 -4.43 -8.17
C GLN A 41 3.58 -4.02 -9.57
N GLU A 42 3.38 -4.90 -10.54
CA GLU A 42 3.55 -4.63 -11.96
C GLU A 42 2.20 -4.24 -12.55
N LYS A 43 2.15 -3.09 -13.23
CA LYS A 43 0.96 -2.65 -13.97
C LYS A 43 1.15 -2.96 -15.46
N LYS A 44 0.28 -3.79 -16.01
CA LYS A 44 0.28 -4.17 -17.43
C LYS A 44 -0.99 -3.67 -18.11
N TRP A 45 -0.94 -3.52 -19.43
CA TRP A 45 -2.11 -3.17 -20.23
C TRP A 45 -2.20 -3.99 -21.52
N TYR A 46 -3.40 -4.08 -22.06
CA TYR A 46 -3.70 -4.71 -23.34
C TYR A 46 -4.41 -3.69 -24.23
N CYS A 47 -4.07 -3.68 -25.52
CA CYS A 47 -4.67 -2.76 -26.48
C CYS A 47 -6.17 -3.03 -26.64
N ALA A 48 -7.00 -1.99 -26.56
CA ALA A 48 -8.45 -2.11 -26.71
C ALA A 48 -8.89 -2.56 -28.13
N TRP A 49 -8.06 -2.26 -29.14
CA TRP A 49 -8.43 -2.45 -30.54
C TRP A 49 -8.10 -3.85 -31.07
N CYS A 50 -6.90 -4.34 -30.78
CA CYS A 50 -6.43 -5.65 -31.25
C CYS A 50 -6.27 -6.69 -30.12
N ASN A 51 -6.58 -6.34 -28.87
CA ASN A 51 -6.39 -7.17 -27.68
C ASN A 51 -4.93 -7.65 -27.45
N PHE A 52 -3.96 -7.04 -28.12
CA PHE A 52 -2.54 -7.37 -27.95
C PHE A 52 -2.02 -6.97 -26.57
N GLY A 53 -1.23 -7.85 -25.94
CA GLY A 53 -0.56 -7.63 -24.66
C GLY A 53 -0.16 -8.95 -23.99
N PRO A 54 0.39 -8.91 -22.75
CA PRO A 54 0.51 -7.76 -21.87
C PRO A 54 1.69 -6.83 -22.19
N LEU A 55 1.43 -5.54 -22.33
CA LEU A 55 2.41 -4.45 -22.45
C LEU A 55 2.67 -3.82 -21.07
N ASP A 56 3.86 -3.26 -20.84
CA ASP A 56 4.21 -2.58 -19.60
C ASP A 56 3.60 -1.17 -19.53
N TRP A 57 2.93 -0.84 -18.42
CA TRP A 57 2.33 0.48 -18.28
C TRP A 57 3.39 1.60 -18.16
N THR A 58 4.58 1.30 -17.68
CA THR A 58 5.61 2.32 -17.45
C THR A 58 6.35 2.63 -18.74
N TYR A 59 6.67 1.60 -19.52
CA TYR A 59 7.54 1.71 -20.69
C TYR A 59 6.76 1.80 -22.01
N ASP A 60 5.63 1.11 -22.13
CA ASP A 60 4.89 1.04 -23.39
C ASP A 60 3.73 2.05 -23.41
N SER A 61 3.90 3.10 -24.22
CA SER A 61 2.88 4.13 -24.47
C SER A 61 2.00 3.84 -25.69
N SER A 62 2.37 2.88 -26.53
CA SER A 62 1.66 2.51 -27.76
C SER A 62 1.69 1.00 -28.00
N CYS A 63 0.70 0.50 -28.71
CA CYS A 63 0.62 -0.90 -29.11
C CYS A 63 1.58 -1.15 -30.28
N VAL A 64 2.45 -2.15 -30.14
CA VAL A 64 3.41 -2.55 -31.19
C VAL A 64 2.72 -3.13 -32.43
N GLU A 65 1.58 -3.80 -32.27
CA GLU A 65 0.87 -4.44 -33.39
C GLU A 65 0.11 -3.45 -34.28
N CYS A 66 -0.65 -2.54 -33.66
CA CYS A 66 -1.55 -1.63 -34.39
C CYS A 66 -1.09 -0.17 -34.37
N GLY A 67 0.01 0.14 -33.69
CA GLY A 67 0.58 1.49 -33.56
C GLY A 67 -0.25 2.47 -32.73
N ARG A 68 -1.43 2.08 -32.24
CA ARG A 68 -2.30 2.99 -31.47
C ARG A 68 -1.71 3.30 -30.10
N GLN A 69 -1.87 4.55 -29.69
CA GLN A 69 -1.50 4.99 -28.35
C GLN A 69 -2.40 4.34 -27.30
N ARG A 70 -1.85 4.16 -26.10
CA ARG A 70 -2.59 3.71 -24.95
C ARG A 70 -3.67 4.73 -24.59
N ASP A 71 -4.89 4.23 -24.47
CA ASP A 71 -6.07 5.03 -24.16
C ASP A 71 -6.84 4.44 -22.96
N GLN A 72 -7.91 5.12 -22.53
CA GLN A 72 -8.73 4.72 -21.38
C GLN A 72 -9.54 3.43 -21.57
N TYR A 73 -9.72 2.97 -22.81
CA TYR A 73 -10.43 1.74 -23.14
C TYR A 73 -9.52 0.51 -23.10
N CYS A 74 -8.20 0.70 -22.92
CA CYS A 74 -7.25 -0.40 -22.77
C CYS A 74 -7.52 -1.21 -21.50
N ARG A 75 -7.48 -2.54 -21.62
CA ARG A 75 -7.65 -3.43 -20.45
C ARG A 75 -6.41 -3.36 -19.57
N ILE A 76 -6.57 -3.08 -18.29
CA ILE A 76 -5.46 -2.96 -17.33
C ILE A 76 -5.43 -4.20 -16.43
N GLU A 77 -4.25 -4.75 -16.20
CA GLU A 77 -4.01 -5.87 -15.30
C GLU A 77 -2.94 -5.51 -14.27
N TYR A 78 -3.22 -5.75 -13.01
CA TYR A 78 -2.29 -5.53 -11.90
C TYR A 78 -1.77 -6.87 -11.42
N ARG A 79 -0.45 -7.09 -11.52
CA ARG A 79 0.21 -8.31 -11.05
C ARG A 79 1.02 -7.98 -9.81
N THR A 80 0.77 -8.70 -8.73
CA THR A 80 1.58 -8.60 -7.52
C THR A 80 2.51 -9.80 -7.45
N ARG A 81 3.82 -9.58 -7.54
CA ARG A 81 4.82 -10.65 -7.35
C ARG A 81 5.47 -10.53 -5.99
N LYS A 82 5.65 -11.67 -5.33
CA LYS A 82 6.43 -11.78 -4.10
C LYS A 82 7.91 -11.84 -4.47
N SER A 83 8.62 -10.72 -4.40
CA SER A 83 10.06 -10.71 -4.54
C SER A 83 10.69 -11.29 -3.26
N ARG A 84 11.31 -12.46 -3.41
CA ARG A 84 12.18 -13.03 -2.40
C ARG A 84 13.45 -12.19 -2.40
N VAL A 85 13.67 -11.43 -1.34
CA VAL A 85 14.98 -10.79 -1.10
C VAL A 85 15.95 -11.94 -0.86
N THR A 86 16.92 -12.09 -1.76
CA THR A 86 18.00 -13.08 -1.66
C THR A 86 19.19 -12.43 -0.99
#